data_AF-A0A7Y7M733-F1
#
_entry.id   AF-A0A7Y7M733-F1
#
_cell.length_a   1.000
_cell.length_b   1.000
_cell.length_c   1.000
_cell.angle_alpha   90.00
_cell.angle_beta   90.00
_cell.angle_gamma   90.00
#
_symmetry.space_group_name_H-M   'P 1'
#
loop_
_entity.id
_entity.type
_entity.pdbx_description
1 polymer ?
#
loop_
_entity_poly.entity_id
_entity_poly.type
_entity_poly.pdbx_seq_one_letter_code
_entity_poly.pdbx_strand_id
1 'polypeptide(L)'
;HAQANLVDGQPPRAGQGRLALIEIQREDLSTLPDLLALLRGAARRFIVFCDDLSFESEDADYKALKSVLDGGISGRPENVLFYATSNRRHLMPRDMIENERSTAINPSEAVEEKVSLSDRFGLWIGFHHCAQDVFADMVRAYARARALPIADDELQRRANAWSVGRGGRSGRVAYQFIEDLTAELAPPAAT
;
A
#
# COMPACT_ATOMS: atom_id res chain seq x y z
N HIS A 1 -7.73 9.33 -1.37
CA HIS A 1 -7.49 10.55 -2.18
C HIS A 1 -8.67 10.91 -3.10
N ALA A 2 -9.05 10.06 -4.06
CA ALA A 2 -10.09 10.39 -5.05
C ALA A 2 -11.42 10.85 -4.43
N GLN A 3 -11.94 10.11 -3.44
CA GLN A 3 -13.19 10.46 -2.78
C GLN A 3 -13.13 11.76 -1.97
N ALA A 4 -11.98 12.05 -1.34
CA ALA A 4 -11.78 13.29 -0.59
C ALA A 4 -11.71 14.54 -1.50
N ASN A 5 -11.52 14.34 -2.80
CA ASN A 5 -11.47 15.41 -3.78
C ASN A 5 -12.80 15.68 -4.47
N LEU A 6 -13.81 14.84 -4.28
CA LEU A 6 -15.12 15.04 -4.91
C LEU A 6 -15.74 16.36 -4.44
N VAL A 7 -16.30 17.10 -5.39
CA VAL A 7 -17.15 18.27 -5.17
C VAL A 7 -18.51 17.92 -5.75
N ASP A 8 -19.54 17.88 -4.91
CA ASP A 8 -20.91 17.50 -5.31
C ASP A 8 -20.97 16.14 -6.04
N GLY A 9 -20.15 15.18 -5.59
CA GLY A 9 -20.07 13.83 -6.16
C GLY A 9 -19.27 13.72 -7.46
N GLN A 10 -18.69 14.82 -7.96
CA GLN A 10 -17.93 14.85 -9.21
C GLN A 10 -16.43 15.07 -8.95
N PRO A 11 -15.53 14.47 -9.77
CA PRO A 11 -14.10 14.73 -9.67
C PRO A 11 -13.79 16.18 -10.06
N PRO A 12 -12.84 16.83 -9.39
CA PRO A 12 -12.41 18.17 -9.75
C PRO A 12 -11.58 18.12 -11.05
N ARG A 13 -11.41 19.26 -11.70
CA ARG A 13 -10.43 19.36 -12.80
C ARG A 13 -9.04 18.97 -12.29
N ALA A 14 -8.21 18.44 -13.18
CA ALA A 14 -6.83 18.10 -12.87
C ALA A 14 -6.12 19.30 -12.21
N GLY A 15 -5.41 19.03 -11.11
CA GLY A 15 -4.71 20.06 -10.33
C GLY A 15 -5.58 20.87 -9.35
N GLN A 16 -6.91 20.78 -9.41
CA GLN A 16 -7.82 21.62 -8.61
C GLN A 16 -8.42 20.91 -7.38
N GLY A 17 -8.04 19.65 -7.12
CA GLY A 17 -8.49 18.92 -5.94
C GLY A 17 -7.97 19.53 -4.62
N ARG A 18 -8.74 19.43 -3.54
CA ARG A 18 -8.33 19.93 -2.21
C ARG A 18 -7.13 19.19 -1.62
N LEU A 19 -6.99 17.91 -2.00
CA LEU A 19 -5.91 17.01 -1.63
C LEU A 19 -5.09 16.68 -2.88
N ALA A 20 -3.78 16.63 -2.74
CA ALA A 20 -2.86 16.05 -3.74
C ALA A 20 -2.28 14.75 -3.20
N LEU A 21 -2.11 13.76 -4.08
CA LEU A 21 -1.33 12.56 -3.83
C LEU A 21 -0.01 12.71 -4.57
N ILE A 22 1.10 12.57 -3.84
CA ILE A 22 2.45 12.59 -4.38
C ILE A 22 3.03 11.21 -4.10
N GLU A 23 3.38 10.48 -5.15
CA GLU A 23 4.09 9.22 -5.02
C GLU A 23 5.60 9.50 -5.01
N ILE A 24 6.30 8.86 -4.07
CA ILE A 24 7.76 8.87 -3.98
C ILE A 24 8.24 7.43 -4.02
N GLN A 25 9.25 7.16 -4.84
CA GLN A 25 9.88 5.85 -4.87
C GLN A 25 10.82 5.71 -3.66
N ARG A 26 11.08 4.48 -3.24
CA ARG A 26 11.94 4.19 -2.09
C ARG A 26 13.34 4.80 -2.26
N GLU A 27 13.90 4.71 -3.46
CA GLU A 27 15.24 5.19 -3.81
C GLU A 27 15.35 6.73 -3.78
N ASP A 28 14.21 7.43 -3.78
CA ASP A 28 14.14 8.89 -3.74
C ASP A 28 13.92 9.42 -2.32
N LEU A 29 13.85 8.57 -1.29
CA LEU A 29 13.57 8.99 0.08
C LEU A 29 14.61 9.97 0.64
N SER A 30 15.84 9.94 0.15
CA SER A 30 16.86 10.95 0.42
C SER A 30 16.43 12.39 0.05
N THR A 31 15.55 12.55 -0.95
CA THR A 31 15.01 13.86 -1.40
C THR A 31 13.77 14.32 -0.63
N LEU A 32 13.22 13.47 0.24
CA LEU A 32 12.01 13.75 1.00
C LEU A 32 12.09 15.06 1.81
N PRO A 33 13.21 15.42 2.49
CA PRO A 33 13.31 16.69 3.20
C PRO A 33 13.07 17.92 2.30
N ASP A 34 13.63 17.91 1.09
CA ASP A 34 13.49 19.01 0.13
C ASP A 34 12.04 19.11 -0.38
N LEU A 35 11.42 17.96 -0.68
CA LEU A 35 10.01 17.90 -1.03
C LEU A 35 9.16 18.52 0.09
N LEU A 36 9.35 18.12 1.35
CA LEU A 36 8.58 18.66 2.47
C LEU A 36 8.79 20.16 2.69
N ALA A 37 10.00 20.67 2.41
CA ALA A 37 10.26 22.10 2.45
C ALA A 37 9.42 22.87 1.41
N LEU A 38 9.31 22.34 0.18
CA LEU A 38 8.47 22.92 -0.86
C LEU A 38 6.97 22.87 -0.49
N LEU A 39 6.51 21.76 0.08
CA LEU A 39 5.10 21.57 0.41
C LEU A 39 4.63 22.43 1.59
N ARG A 40 5.53 22.81 2.51
CA ARG A 40 5.20 23.59 3.71
C ARG A 40 4.55 24.95 3.41
N GLY A 41 4.99 25.61 2.34
CA GLY A 41 4.47 26.92 1.93
C GLY A 41 3.16 26.84 1.13
N ALA A 42 2.72 25.65 0.75
CA ALA A 42 1.55 25.49 -0.10
C ALA A 42 0.24 25.42 0.71
N ALA A 43 -0.79 26.14 0.26
CA ALA A 43 -2.11 26.13 0.90
C ALA A 43 -2.89 24.81 0.72
N ARG A 44 -2.41 23.91 -0.14
CA ARG A 44 -3.04 22.61 -0.42
C ARG A 44 -2.63 21.57 0.63
N ARG A 45 -3.46 20.54 0.79
CA ARG A 45 -3.13 19.35 1.60
C ARG A 45 -2.52 18.26 0.74
N PHE A 46 -1.58 17.49 1.28
CA PHE A 46 -0.85 16.46 0.56
C PHE A 46 -0.86 15.14 1.31
N ILE A 47 -0.95 14.04 0.56
CA ILE A 47 -0.49 12.73 0.99
C ILE A 47 0.77 12.44 0.18
N VAL A 48 1.90 12.26 0.86
CA VAL A 48 3.10 11.65 0.29
C VAL A 48 2.97 10.14 0.50
N PHE A 49 3.05 9.37 -0.56
CA PHE A 49 2.85 7.93 -0.57
C PHE A 49 4.12 7.24 -1.08
N CYS A 50 4.62 6.27 -0.31
CA CYS A 50 5.71 5.40 -0.70
C CYS A 50 5.16 3.97 -0.83
N ASP A 51 5.22 3.39 -2.04
CA ASP A 51 4.85 1.98 -2.21
C ASP A 51 6.02 1.06 -1.82
N ASP A 52 5.69 -0.10 -1.28
CA ASP A 52 6.59 -1.18 -0.85
C ASP A 52 7.83 -0.73 -0.05
N LEU A 53 7.59 0.03 1.02
CA LEU A 53 8.63 0.46 1.92
C LEU A 53 9.20 -0.76 2.67
N SER A 54 10.42 -1.11 2.31
CA SER A 54 11.27 -2.06 3.02
C SER A 54 12.72 -1.62 2.92
N PHE A 55 13.49 -1.81 3.98
CA PHE A 55 14.89 -1.39 4.02
C PHE A 55 15.82 -2.59 3.92
N GLU A 56 16.87 -2.46 3.12
CA GLU A 56 18.04 -3.34 3.16
C GLU A 56 19.15 -2.68 4.00
N SER A 57 20.22 -3.42 4.32
CA SER A 57 21.25 -2.96 5.26
C SER A 57 21.98 -1.70 4.79
N GLU A 58 22.00 -0.68 5.66
CA GLU A 58 22.75 0.58 5.56
C GLU A 58 22.26 1.66 4.58
N ASP A 59 20.94 1.77 4.35
CA ASP A 59 20.41 2.82 3.47
C ASP A 59 20.42 4.23 4.11
N ALA A 60 20.94 5.20 3.35
CA ALA A 60 20.79 6.64 3.64
C ALA A 60 19.30 7.05 3.71
N ASP A 61 18.45 6.33 2.98
CA ASP A 61 17.00 6.50 2.94
C ASP A 61 16.33 6.28 4.31
N TYR A 62 16.86 5.36 5.12
CA TYR A 62 16.40 5.12 6.48
C TYR A 62 16.58 6.38 7.35
N LYS A 63 17.75 7.03 7.28
CA LYS A 63 18.05 8.23 8.09
C LYS A 63 17.18 9.42 7.68
N ALA A 64 16.96 9.60 6.38
CA ALA A 64 16.09 10.65 5.85
C ALA A 64 14.65 10.48 6.35
N LEU A 65 14.09 9.28 6.22
CA LEU A 65 12.73 9.01 6.70
C LEU A 65 12.61 9.11 8.22
N LYS A 66 13.62 8.60 8.95
CA LYS A 66 13.68 8.69 10.41
C LYS A 66 13.60 10.14 10.89
N SER A 67 14.39 11.03 10.30
CA SER A 67 14.42 12.46 10.63
C SER A 67 13.06 13.15 10.40
N VAL A 68 12.38 12.80 9.30
CA VAL A 68 11.06 13.32 8.96
C VAL A 68 10.00 12.87 9.96
N LEU A 69 10.02 11.58 10.35
CA LEU A 69 9.05 11.01 11.28
C LEU A 69 9.32 11.39 12.74
N ASP A 70 10.57 11.64 13.12
CA ASP A 70 10.95 12.09 14.47
C ASP A 70 10.50 13.52 14.80
N GLY A 71 10.18 14.32 13.79
CA GLY A 71 9.87 15.72 14.02
C GLY A 71 11.09 16.52 14.47
N GLY A 72 12.27 16.27 13.88
CA GLY A 72 13.43 17.17 14.05
C GLY A 72 13.12 18.62 13.65
N ILE A 73 14.10 19.53 13.72
CA ILE A 73 13.93 21.01 13.61
C ILE A 73 12.95 21.47 12.51
N SER A 74 12.91 20.79 11.36
CA SER A 74 11.96 21.09 10.29
C SER A 74 10.68 20.23 10.33
N GLY A 75 10.76 18.95 10.73
CA GLY A 75 9.64 18.02 10.86
C GLY A 75 8.72 17.88 9.63
N ARG A 76 7.72 16.99 9.73
CA ARG A 76 6.64 16.90 8.73
C ARG A 76 5.71 18.14 8.82
N PRO A 77 5.43 18.86 7.72
CA PRO A 77 4.45 19.94 7.70
C PRO A 77 3.04 19.48 8.10
N GLU A 78 2.27 20.36 8.74
CA GLU A 78 0.88 20.06 9.16
C GLU A 78 -0.06 19.72 8.00
N ASN A 79 0.22 20.27 6.81
CA ASN A 79 -0.55 20.03 5.59
C ASN A 79 -0.14 18.75 4.84
N VAL A 80 0.80 17.96 5.36
CA VAL A 80 1.31 16.74 4.71
C VAL A 80 1.07 15.51 5.59
N LEU A 81 0.53 14.43 5.03
CA LEU A 81 0.53 13.09 5.63
C LEU A 81 1.47 12.16 4.87
N PHE A 82 2.15 11.26 5.56
CA PHE A 82 3.03 10.26 4.95
C PHE A 82 2.41 8.88 5.07
N TYR A 83 2.16 8.22 3.94
CA TYR A 83 1.63 6.86 3.85
C TYR A 83 2.70 5.96 3.26
N ALA A 84 2.79 4.74 3.77
CA ALA A 84 3.62 3.71 3.20
C ALA A 84 2.86 2.38 3.19
N THR A 85 3.06 1.57 2.14
CA THR A 85 2.74 0.14 2.18
C THR A 85 4.01 -0.63 2.53
N SER A 86 3.86 -1.82 3.10
CA SER A 86 4.98 -2.75 3.28
C SER A 86 4.47 -4.16 3.13
N ASN A 87 5.16 -4.96 2.32
CA ASN A 87 4.89 -6.39 2.22
C ASN A 87 5.42 -7.18 3.43
N ARG A 88 6.14 -6.53 4.35
CA ARG A 88 6.73 -7.13 5.55
C ARG A 88 6.01 -6.65 6.80
N ARG A 89 5.86 -7.54 7.79
CA ARG A 89 5.29 -7.20 9.11
C ARG A 89 6.13 -6.15 9.86
N HIS A 90 7.42 -6.07 9.54
CA HIS A 90 8.34 -5.04 10.03
C HIS A 90 9.02 -4.42 8.81
N LEU A 91 9.20 -3.10 8.81
CA LEU A 91 9.91 -2.38 7.73
C LEU A 91 11.37 -2.85 7.56
N MET A 92 11.89 -3.54 8.58
CA MET A 92 13.25 -4.06 8.67
C MET A 92 13.24 -5.61 8.65
N PRO A 93 14.14 -6.27 7.91
CA PRO A 93 14.33 -7.72 7.94
C PRO A 93 14.70 -8.25 9.33
N ARG A 94 14.21 -9.45 9.70
CA ARG A 94 14.57 -10.10 10.98
C ARG A 94 16.06 -10.40 11.08
N ASP A 95 16.66 -10.89 10.00
CA ASP A 95 18.08 -11.24 9.98
C ASP A 95 18.96 -10.01 10.23
N MET A 96 18.52 -8.80 9.82
CA MET A 96 19.21 -7.56 10.16
C MET A 96 19.08 -7.17 11.64
N ILE A 97 17.93 -7.45 12.24
CA ILE A 97 17.69 -7.26 13.68
C ILE A 97 18.58 -8.22 14.48
N GLU A 98 18.73 -9.47 14.02
CA GLU A 98 19.54 -10.51 14.66
C GLU A 98 21.05 -10.32 14.44
N ASN A 99 21.47 -9.88 13.25
CA ASN A 99 22.87 -9.60 12.95
C ASN A 99 23.40 -8.42 13.78
N GLU A 100 22.65 -7.33 13.90
CA GLU A 100 23.06 -6.22 14.78
C GLU A 100 23.07 -6.61 16.26
N ARG A 101 22.14 -7.47 16.67
CA ARG A 101 22.17 -8.03 18.03
C ARG A 101 23.49 -8.78 18.31
N SER A 102 24.13 -9.30 17.28
CA SER A 102 25.35 -10.10 17.37
C SER A 102 26.64 -9.28 17.21
N THR A 103 26.59 -8.11 16.57
CA THR A 103 27.77 -7.28 16.27
C THR A 103 27.82 -5.96 17.03
N ALA A 104 26.70 -5.48 17.58
CA ALA A 104 26.66 -4.23 18.33
C ALA A 104 27.22 -4.39 19.74
N ILE A 105 27.95 -3.37 20.21
CA ILE A 105 28.44 -3.28 21.59
C ILE A 105 27.27 -3.27 22.58
N ASN A 106 26.15 -2.63 22.20
CA ASN A 106 24.87 -2.66 22.91
C ASN A 106 23.74 -3.19 21.98
N PRO A 107 23.55 -4.52 21.93
CA PRO A 107 22.57 -5.19 21.08
C PRO A 107 21.12 -4.69 21.22
N SER A 108 20.72 -4.33 22.45
CA SER A 108 19.38 -3.87 22.76
C SER A 108 19.09 -2.49 22.18
N GLU A 109 20.04 -1.56 22.22
CA GLU A 109 19.88 -0.19 21.73
C GLU A 109 19.77 -0.16 20.19
N ALA A 110 20.59 -0.94 19.48
CA ALA A 110 20.55 -0.99 18.01
C ALA A 110 19.21 -1.56 17.48
N VAL A 111 18.68 -2.58 18.16
CA VAL A 111 17.37 -3.17 17.84
C VAL A 111 16.23 -2.21 18.16
N GLU A 112 16.25 -1.57 19.34
CA GLU A 112 15.27 -0.55 19.73
C GLU A 112 15.26 0.62 18.75
N GLU A 113 16.43 1.05 18.28
CA GLU A 113 16.55 2.14 17.33
C GLU A 113 15.88 1.84 15.99
N LYS A 114 15.93 0.59 15.52
CA LYS A 114 15.31 0.14 14.26
C LYS A 114 13.83 -0.15 14.34
N VAL A 115 13.37 -0.66 15.49
CA VAL A 115 11.94 -0.81 15.78
C VAL A 115 11.29 0.58 15.91
N SER A 116 12.02 1.57 16.45
CA SER A 116 11.51 2.93 16.68
C SER A 116 10.99 3.64 15.43
N LEU A 117 11.48 3.33 14.23
CA LEU A 117 10.97 3.93 13.00
C LEU A 117 9.55 3.46 12.70
N SER A 118 9.30 2.16 12.86
CA SER A 118 7.99 1.54 12.63
C SER A 118 6.95 2.12 13.59
N ASP A 119 7.32 2.31 14.86
CA ASP A 119 6.44 2.85 15.90
C ASP A 119 6.01 4.30 15.67
N ARG A 120 6.70 5.05 14.79
CA ARG A 120 6.35 6.44 14.46
C ARG A 120 5.24 6.58 13.43
N PHE A 121 4.88 5.47 12.77
CA PHE A 121 3.63 5.43 12.03
C PHE A 121 2.48 5.33 13.04
N GLY A 122 1.77 6.44 13.24
CA GLY A 122 0.68 6.52 14.22
C GLY A 122 -0.55 5.66 13.92
N LEU A 123 -0.64 5.07 12.72
CA LEU A 123 -1.69 4.13 12.35
C LEU A 123 -1.10 2.98 11.53
N TRP A 124 -1.36 1.76 11.99
CA TRP A 124 -0.99 0.53 11.31
C TRP A 124 -2.24 -0.17 10.81
N ILE A 125 -2.34 -0.34 9.49
CA ILE A 125 -3.43 -1.08 8.86
C ILE A 125 -2.85 -2.38 8.32
N GLY A 126 -3.07 -3.46 9.07
CA GLY A 126 -2.69 -4.80 8.63
C GLY A 126 -3.72 -5.38 7.66
N PHE A 127 -3.24 -6.13 6.67
CA PHE A 127 -4.11 -6.99 5.87
C PHE A 127 -4.19 -8.37 6.53
N HIS A 128 -5.42 -8.83 6.75
CA HIS A 128 -5.67 -10.16 7.30
C HIS A 128 -5.77 -11.20 6.20
N HIS A 129 -5.61 -12.46 6.58
CA HIS A 129 -5.84 -13.59 5.68
C HIS A 129 -7.24 -13.52 5.04
N CYS A 130 -7.31 -13.65 3.72
CA CYS A 130 -8.58 -13.66 3.00
C CYS A 130 -9.30 -15.00 3.22
N ALA A 131 -10.32 -14.99 4.08
CA ALA A 131 -11.15 -16.15 4.33
C ALA A 131 -11.95 -16.55 3.08
N GLN A 132 -12.37 -17.82 3.02
CA GLN A 132 -13.03 -18.41 1.84
C GLN A 132 -14.36 -17.73 1.50
N ASP A 133 -15.14 -17.39 2.52
CA ASP A 133 -16.39 -16.65 2.42
C ASP A 133 -16.16 -15.24 1.87
N VAL A 134 -15.17 -14.52 2.41
CA VAL A 134 -14.80 -13.17 1.93
C VAL A 134 -14.35 -13.22 0.47
N PHE A 135 -13.56 -14.22 0.10
CA PHE A 135 -13.14 -14.42 -1.29
C PHE A 135 -14.33 -14.71 -2.21
N ALA A 136 -15.25 -15.58 -1.79
CA ALA A 136 -16.47 -15.87 -2.54
C ALA A 136 -17.32 -14.61 -2.73
N ASP A 137 -17.46 -13.77 -1.69
CA ASP A 137 -18.21 -12.53 -1.77
C ASP A 137 -17.59 -11.53 -2.74
N MET A 138 -16.26 -11.41 -2.78
CA MET A 138 -15.55 -10.60 -3.76
C MET A 138 -15.85 -11.08 -5.20
N VAL A 139 -15.73 -12.37 -5.44
CA VAL A 139 -16.00 -12.99 -6.75
C VAL A 139 -17.45 -12.74 -7.18
N ARG A 140 -18.43 -12.98 -6.29
CA ARG A 140 -19.84 -12.70 -6.55
C ARG A 140 -20.11 -11.23 -6.83
N ALA A 141 -19.47 -10.32 -6.09
CA ALA A 141 -19.62 -8.88 -6.31
C ALA A 141 -19.13 -8.49 -7.70
N TYR A 142 -17.95 -8.97 -8.10
CA TYR A 142 -17.40 -8.71 -9.43
C TYR A 142 -18.22 -9.33 -10.57
N ALA A 143 -18.68 -10.58 -10.40
CA ALA A 143 -19.52 -11.24 -11.41
C ALA A 143 -20.86 -10.53 -11.60
N ARG A 144 -21.50 -10.10 -10.49
CA ARG A 144 -22.73 -9.29 -10.53
C ARG A 144 -22.50 -7.93 -11.20
N ALA A 145 -21.40 -7.25 -10.86
CA ALA A 145 -21.07 -5.96 -11.46
C ALA A 145 -20.83 -6.04 -12.98
N ARG A 146 -20.35 -7.19 -13.48
CA ARG A 146 -20.16 -7.46 -14.91
C ARG A 146 -21.33 -8.19 -15.58
N ALA A 147 -22.41 -8.48 -14.84
CA ALA A 147 -23.56 -9.26 -15.31
C ALA A 147 -23.18 -10.58 -16.01
N LEU A 148 -22.19 -11.30 -15.47
CA LEU A 148 -21.69 -12.53 -16.10
C LEU A 148 -22.76 -13.63 -16.10
N PRO A 149 -23.00 -14.31 -17.24
CA PRO A 149 -24.02 -15.35 -17.35
C PRO A 149 -23.53 -16.69 -16.79
N ILE A 150 -23.34 -16.77 -15.48
CA ILE A 150 -22.86 -17.96 -14.78
C ILE A 150 -23.64 -18.18 -13.48
N ALA A 151 -23.96 -19.44 -13.18
CA ALA A 151 -24.62 -19.80 -11.93
C ALA A 151 -23.64 -19.68 -10.74
N ASP A 152 -24.16 -19.31 -9.56
CA ASP A 152 -23.33 -18.99 -8.38
C ASP A 152 -22.54 -20.20 -7.85
N ASP A 153 -23.10 -21.41 -7.97
CA ASP A 153 -22.44 -22.67 -7.62
C ASP A 153 -21.22 -22.95 -8.51
N GLU A 154 -21.39 -22.79 -9.83
CA GLU A 154 -20.32 -22.96 -10.80
C GLU A 154 -19.26 -21.87 -10.68
N LEU A 155 -19.68 -20.62 -10.45
CA LEU A 155 -18.79 -19.49 -10.21
C LEU A 155 -17.87 -19.76 -9.01
N GLN A 156 -18.42 -20.18 -7.88
CA GLN A 156 -17.65 -20.50 -6.68
C GLN A 156 -16.72 -21.69 -6.90
N ARG A 157 -17.20 -22.76 -7.54
CA ARG A 157 -16.39 -23.95 -7.82
C ARG A 157 -15.17 -23.60 -8.66
N ARG A 158 -15.37 -22.84 -9.74
CA ARG A 158 -14.29 -22.37 -10.62
C ARG A 158 -13.34 -21.40 -9.91
N ALA A 159 -13.87 -20.46 -9.14
CA ALA A 159 -13.05 -19.51 -8.37
C ALA A 159 -12.16 -20.21 -7.34
N ASN A 160 -12.70 -21.24 -6.67
CA ASN A 160 -11.95 -22.03 -5.70
C ASN A 160 -10.80 -22.77 -6.38
N ALA A 161 -11.07 -23.46 -7.49
CA ALA A 161 -10.03 -24.12 -8.29
C ALA A 161 -8.95 -23.13 -8.77
N TRP A 162 -9.36 -21.96 -9.26
CA TRP A 162 -8.45 -20.89 -9.67
C TRP A 162 -7.56 -20.41 -8.52
N SER A 163 -8.13 -20.21 -7.32
CA SER A 163 -7.38 -19.73 -6.15
C SER A 163 -6.28 -20.69 -5.71
N VAL A 164 -6.53 -22.00 -5.80
CA VAL A 164 -5.51 -23.01 -5.48
C VAL A 164 -4.34 -22.94 -6.45
N GLY A 165 -4.61 -22.79 -7.76
CA GLY A 165 -3.57 -22.66 -8.78
C GLY A 165 -2.75 -21.36 -8.68
N ARG A 166 -3.28 -20.31 -8.06
CA ARG A 166 -2.62 -19.00 -7.88
C ARG A 166 -1.96 -18.80 -6.51
N GLY A 167 -1.87 -19.85 -5.70
CA GLY A 167 -1.18 -19.81 -4.40
C GLY A 167 -1.99 -19.17 -3.27
N GLY A 168 -3.31 -19.02 -3.43
CA GLY A 168 -4.18 -18.60 -2.33
C GLY A 168 -5.33 -17.66 -2.74
N ARG A 169 -5.98 -17.10 -1.73
CA ARG A 169 -7.13 -16.19 -1.88
C ARG A 169 -6.70 -14.75 -1.62
N SER A 170 -7.09 -13.85 -2.51
CA SER A 170 -6.94 -12.40 -2.32
C SER A 170 -7.88 -11.66 -3.27
N GLY A 171 -8.08 -10.36 -3.02
CA GLY A 171 -8.82 -9.51 -3.95
C GLY A 171 -8.18 -9.47 -5.34
N ARG A 172 -6.85 -9.51 -5.42
CA ARG A 172 -6.11 -9.59 -6.70
C ARG A 172 -6.44 -10.88 -7.45
N VAL A 173 -6.42 -12.02 -6.77
CA VAL A 173 -6.74 -13.33 -7.37
C VAL A 173 -8.21 -13.37 -7.83
N ALA A 174 -9.13 -12.83 -7.02
CA ALA A 174 -10.55 -12.73 -7.38
C ALA A 174 -10.76 -11.87 -8.63
N TYR A 175 -10.10 -10.72 -8.71
CA TYR A 175 -10.16 -9.84 -9.88
C TYR A 175 -9.61 -10.52 -11.14
N GLN A 176 -8.43 -11.14 -11.05
CA GLN A 176 -7.83 -11.88 -12.16
C GLN A 176 -8.70 -13.03 -12.66
N PHE A 177 -9.31 -13.79 -11.75
CA PHE A 177 -10.27 -14.83 -12.10
C PHE A 177 -11.45 -14.27 -12.89
N ILE A 178 -12.00 -13.14 -12.45
CA ILE A 178 -13.16 -12.55 -13.11
C ILE A 178 -12.78 -11.97 -14.48
N GLU A 179 -11.60 -11.36 -14.63
CA GLU A 179 -11.13 -10.91 -15.95
C GLU A 179 -11.02 -12.07 -16.94
N ASP A 180 -10.41 -13.19 -16.51
CA ASP A 180 -10.28 -14.42 -17.30
C ASP A 180 -11.66 -14.99 -17.67
N LEU A 181 -12.55 -15.11 -16.68
CA LEU A 181 -13.91 -15.59 -16.88
C LEU A 181 -14.72 -14.68 -17.81
N THR A 182 -14.54 -13.36 -17.70
CA THR A 182 -15.23 -12.39 -18.57
C THR A 182 -14.79 -12.55 -20.01
N ALA A 183 -13.49 -12.77 -20.24
CA ALA A 183 -12.95 -13.01 -21.58
C ALA A 183 -13.45 -14.34 -22.17
N GLU A 184 -13.53 -15.40 -21.37
CA GLU A 184 -14.05 -16.71 -21.80
C GLU A 184 -15.54 -16.64 -22.18
N LEU A 185 -16.34 -15.91 -21.40
CA LEU A 185 -17.79 -15.78 -21.62
C LEU A 185 -18.15 -14.72 -22.67
N ALA A 186 -17.17 -13.97 -23.18
CA ALA A 186 -17.40 -12.98 -24.22
C ALA A 186 -17.89 -13.68 -25.50
N PRO A 187 -18.92 -13.14 -26.18
CA PRO A 187 -19.33 -13.67 -27.47
C PRO A 187 -18.16 -13.58 -28.46
N PRO A 188 -18.03 -14.53 -29.40
CA PRO A 188 -17.00 -14.47 -30.43
C PRO A 188 -17.12 -13.13 -31.17
N ALA A 189 -15.99 -12.46 -31.40
CA ALA A 189 -15.96 -11.20 -32.11
C ALA A 189 -16.69 -11.35 -33.45
N ALA A 190 -17.71 -10.50 -33.68
CA ALA A 190 -18.41 -10.46 -34.96
C ALA A 190 -17.37 -10.18 -36.06
N THR A 191 -17.25 -11.12 -36.99
CA THR A 191 -16.29 -11.09 -38.10
C THR A 191 -16.72 -10.10 -39.18
#